data_AF-A0A453DYM6-F1
#
_entry.id   AF-A0A453DYM6-F1
#
_cell.length_a   1.000
_cell.length_b   1.000
_cell.length_c   1.000
_cell.angle_alpha   90.00
_cell.angle_beta   90.00
_cell.angle_gamma   90.00
#
_symmetry.space_group_name_H-M   'P 1'
#
loop_
_entity.id
_entity.type
_entity.pdbx_description
1 polymer ?
#
loop_
_entity_poly.entity_id
_entity_poly.type
_entity_poly.pdbx_seq_one_letter_code
_entity_poly.pdbx_strand_id
1 'polypeptide(L)'
;IEEYVSEDNYVGGGFRGKKRKATVTAGKLQTVGSGIPNKNAHGECLRVQNQMLRLQLVRKTKELEAEQIRRLELELHFMKKENEFLKKQLEEFKAENEYYKKTAKPQKTRRLCGFCKEYVDHDFRNCPERRASACSEEDDGSI
;
A
#
# COMPACT_ATOMS: atom_id res chain seq x y z
N ILE A 1 32.55 -0.27 22.25
CA ILE A 1 31.68 -1.42 22.61
C ILE A 1 30.92 -1.75 21.33
N GLU A 2 31.12 -2.85 20.61
CA GLU A 2 32.04 -3.98 20.68
C GLU A 2 32.21 -4.46 19.24
N GLU A 3 33.43 -4.79 18.89
CA GLU A 3 33.87 -5.42 17.67
C GLU A 3 33.57 -6.93 17.79
N TYR A 4 33.00 -7.55 16.76
CA TYR A 4 33.00 -9.01 16.65
C TYR A 4 33.38 -9.42 15.23
N VAL A 5 34.69 -9.40 15.00
CA VAL A 5 35.37 -10.12 13.94
C VAL A 5 35.53 -11.56 14.45
N SER A 6 34.91 -12.52 13.80
CA SER A 6 35.12 -13.94 14.09
C SER A 6 36.20 -14.46 13.16
N GLU A 7 37.47 -14.34 13.56
CA GLU A 7 38.60 -15.00 12.93
C GLU A 7 38.82 -16.38 13.55
N ASP A 8 38.75 -17.40 12.70
CA ASP A 8 38.95 -18.80 13.03
C ASP A 8 40.38 -19.06 13.54
N ASN A 9 40.50 -19.28 14.85
CA ASN A 9 41.70 -19.83 15.47
C ASN A 9 41.62 -21.36 15.50
N TYR A 10 42.22 -22.04 14.52
CA TYR A 10 42.63 -23.44 14.70
C TYR A 10 44.15 -23.54 14.83
N VAL A 11 44.56 -23.78 16.08
CA VAL A 11 45.92 -23.91 16.57
C VAL A 11 46.63 -25.08 15.91
N GLY A 12 47.80 -24.79 15.34
CA GLY A 12 48.72 -25.77 14.78
C GLY A 12 49.22 -26.77 15.83
N GLY A 13 48.72 -28.00 15.75
CA GLY A 13 49.25 -29.15 16.47
C GLY A 13 50.34 -29.83 15.65
N GLY A 14 51.60 -29.65 16.07
CA GLY A 14 52.77 -30.25 15.45
C GLY A 14 52.76 -31.78 15.50
N PHE A 15 52.80 -32.42 14.33
CA PHE A 15 53.16 -33.83 14.22
C PHE A 15 54.63 -33.96 13.85
N ARG A 16 55.42 -34.39 14.84
CA ARG A 16 56.82 -34.80 14.70
C ARG A 16 56.95 -35.85 13.60
N GLY A 17 57.88 -35.60 12.68
CA GLY A 17 58.12 -36.42 11.51
C GLY A 17 58.55 -37.86 11.82
N LYS A 18 58.03 -38.79 11.02
CA LYS A 18 58.60 -40.13 10.83
C LYS A 18 58.93 -40.26 9.34
N LYS A 19 60.20 -40.06 8.98
CA LYS A 19 60.67 -40.17 7.59
C LYS A 19 60.50 -41.62 7.13
N ARG A 20 59.66 -41.85 6.12
CA ARG A 20 59.60 -43.11 5.39
C ARG A 20 60.40 -42.95 4.09
N LYS A 21 61.43 -43.77 3.90
CA LYS A 21 62.12 -43.89 2.60
C LYS A 21 61.19 -44.67 1.67
N ALA A 22 60.64 -44.01 0.65
CA ALA A 22 59.93 -44.69 -0.43
C ALA A 22 60.95 -45.04 -1.51
N THR A 23 61.24 -46.33 -1.68
CA THR A 23 61.97 -46.83 -2.84
C THR A 23 61.02 -46.76 -4.03
N VAL A 24 61.31 -45.90 -5.01
CA VAL A 24 60.55 -45.86 -6.27
C VAL A 24 60.96 -47.06 -7.11
N THR A 25 60.12 -48.08 -7.16
CA THR A 25 60.17 -49.09 -8.23
C THR A 25 59.41 -48.54 -9.43
N ALA A 26 60.10 -48.39 -10.57
CA ALA A 26 59.48 -48.05 -11.84
C ALA A 26 58.59 -49.21 -12.30
N GLY A 27 57.32 -49.18 -11.89
CA GLY A 27 56.29 -50.06 -12.42
C GLY A 27 56.01 -49.68 -13.87
N LYS A 28 56.22 -50.64 -14.78
CA LYS A 28 55.84 -50.59 -16.20
C LYS A 28 54.46 -49.92 -16.34
N LEU A 29 54.41 -48.80 -17.06
CA LEU A 29 53.17 -48.24 -17.59
C LEU A 29 52.54 -49.28 -18.52
N GLN A 30 51.59 -50.06 -18.01
CA GLN A 30 50.59 -50.67 -18.87
C GLN A 30 49.60 -49.56 -19.23
N THR A 31 49.68 -49.09 -20.47
CA THR A 31 48.63 -48.31 -21.12
C THR A 31 47.43 -49.22 -21.35
N VAL A 32 46.69 -49.52 -20.29
CA VAL A 32 45.32 -49.99 -20.45
C VAL A 32 44.51 -48.76 -20.79
N GLY A 33 44.16 -48.63 -22.06
CA GLY A 33 43.20 -47.64 -22.53
C GLY A 33 41.87 -47.90 -21.85
N SER A 34 41.64 -47.26 -20.71
CA SER A 34 40.32 -47.15 -20.11
C SER A 34 39.49 -46.23 -21.01
N GLY A 35 38.87 -46.81 -22.03
CA GLY A 35 37.94 -46.12 -22.90
C GLY A 35 36.89 -45.41 -22.05
N ILE A 36 36.77 -44.10 -22.27
CA ILE A 36 35.73 -43.29 -21.62
C ILE A 36 34.39 -43.89 -22.02
N PRO A 37 33.56 -44.40 -21.09
CA PRO A 37 32.29 -45.00 -21.45
C PRO A 37 31.40 -43.94 -22.13
N ASN A 38 31.05 -44.26 -23.37
CA ASN A 38 30.15 -43.59 -24.31
C ASN A 38 29.68 -42.16 -23.93
N LYS A 39 30.51 -41.15 -24.21
CA LYS A 39 30.18 -39.71 -24.08
C LYS A 39 28.87 -39.33 -24.78
N ASN A 40 28.48 -40.07 -25.82
CA ASN A 40 27.27 -39.78 -26.59
C ASN A 40 26.02 -40.07 -25.78
N ALA A 41 25.94 -41.21 -25.08
CA ALA A 41 24.81 -41.61 -24.24
C ALA A 41 24.53 -40.60 -23.11
N HIS A 42 25.60 -40.10 -22.47
CA HIS A 42 25.49 -39.05 -21.46
C HIS A 42 24.96 -37.74 -22.04
N GLY A 43 25.43 -37.35 -23.24
CA GLY A 43 24.93 -36.19 -23.95
C GLY A 43 23.44 -36.30 -24.31
N GLU A 44 22.95 -37.49 -24.68
CA GLU A 44 21.52 -37.69 -24.99
C GLU A 44 20.64 -37.59 -23.74
N CYS A 45 21.10 -38.17 -22.63
CA CYS A 45 20.43 -38.05 -21.34
C CYS A 45 20.27 -36.57 -20.92
N LEU A 46 21.34 -35.78 -21.04
CA LEU A 46 21.28 -34.35 -20.75
C LEU A 46 20.35 -33.58 -21.70
N ARG A 47 20.28 -33.95 -23.00
CA ARG A 47 19.34 -33.34 -23.95
C ARG A 47 17.89 -33.59 -23.54
N VAL A 48 17.55 -34.83 -23.17
CA VAL A 48 16.20 -35.19 -22.72
C VAL A 48 15.84 -34.48 -21.42
N GLN A 49 16.76 -34.42 -20.46
CA GLN A 49 16.57 -33.66 -19.21
C GLN A 49 16.33 -32.18 -19.49
N ASN A 50 17.11 -31.56 -20.39
CA ASN A 50 16.93 -30.16 -20.74
C ASN A 50 15.58 -29.89 -21.41
N GLN A 51 15.13 -30.79 -22.29
CA GLN A 51 13.79 -30.70 -22.90
C GLN A 51 12.69 -30.80 -21.83
N MET A 52 12.82 -31.74 -20.89
CA MET A 52 11.87 -31.87 -19.78
C MET A 52 11.80 -30.60 -18.93
N LEU A 53 12.96 -30.04 -18.57
CA LEU A 53 13.03 -28.80 -17.79
C LEU A 53 12.40 -27.62 -18.53
N ARG A 54 12.59 -27.50 -19.85
CA ARG A 54 11.92 -26.48 -20.68
C ARG A 54 10.40 -26.63 -20.63
N LEU A 55 9.89 -27.86 -20.73
CA LEU A 55 8.46 -28.13 -20.64
C LEU A 55 7.90 -27.80 -19.26
N GLN A 56 8.62 -28.15 -18.20
CA GLN A 56 8.25 -27.80 -16.82
C GLN A 56 8.22 -26.29 -16.62
N LEU A 57 9.22 -25.57 -17.14
CA LEU A 57 9.26 -24.11 -17.07
C LEU A 57 8.04 -23.48 -17.73
N VAL A 58 7.69 -23.90 -18.95
CA VAL A 58 6.51 -23.40 -19.66
C VAL A 58 5.22 -23.65 -18.87
N ARG A 59 5.06 -24.84 -18.26
CA ARG A 59 3.90 -25.14 -17.42
C ARG A 59 3.84 -24.22 -16.20
N LYS A 60 4.96 -24.06 -15.49
CA LYS A 60 5.04 -23.22 -14.30
C LYS A 60 4.80 -21.75 -14.60
N THR A 61 5.30 -21.24 -15.72
CA THR A 61 5.01 -19.87 -16.17
C THR A 61 3.51 -19.67 -16.38
N LYS A 62 2.84 -20.58 -17.10
CA LYS A 62 1.38 -20.49 -17.31
C LYS A 62 0.57 -20.60 -16.02
N GLU A 63 0.98 -21.49 -15.10
CA GLU A 63 0.35 -21.61 -13.78
C GLU A 63 0.44 -20.30 -13.00
N LEU A 64 1.62 -19.66 -13.03
CA LEU A 64 1.86 -18.38 -12.34
C LEU A 64 1.05 -17.25 -12.98
N GLU A 65 1.04 -17.15 -14.31
CA GLU A 65 0.22 -16.17 -15.04
C GLU A 65 -1.27 -16.32 -14.70
N ALA A 66 -1.78 -17.55 -14.69
CA ALA A 66 -3.18 -17.81 -14.35
C ALA A 66 -3.51 -17.43 -12.89
N GLU A 67 -2.59 -17.65 -11.95
CA GLU A 67 -2.77 -17.24 -10.56
C GLU A 67 -2.78 -15.71 -10.42
N GLN A 68 -1.87 -15.01 -11.12
CA GLN A 68 -1.86 -13.55 -11.14
C GLN A 68 -3.16 -12.97 -11.72
N ILE A 69 -3.67 -13.55 -12.79
CA ILE A 69 -4.97 -13.15 -13.38
C ILE A 69 -6.09 -13.34 -12.36
N ARG A 70 -6.20 -14.51 -11.73
CA ARG A 70 -7.23 -14.78 -10.72
C ARG A 70 -7.19 -13.77 -9.56
N ARG A 71 -5.98 -13.45 -9.08
CA ARG A 71 -5.79 -12.45 -8.02
C ARG A 71 -6.30 -11.08 -8.43
N LEU A 72 -5.91 -10.62 -9.62
CA LEU A 72 -6.33 -9.31 -10.15
C LEU A 72 -7.84 -9.24 -10.41
N GLU A 73 -8.44 -10.33 -10.90
CA GLU A 73 -9.90 -10.41 -11.09
C GLU A 73 -10.66 -10.27 -9.77
N LEU A 74 -10.17 -10.92 -8.71
CA LEU A 74 -10.77 -10.84 -7.39
C LEU A 74 -10.64 -9.44 -6.79
N GLU A 75 -9.46 -8.83 -6.89
CA GLU A 75 -9.20 -7.46 -6.46
C GLU A 75 -10.11 -6.46 -7.19
N LEU A 76 -10.21 -6.59 -8.52
CA LEU A 76 -11.10 -5.77 -9.33
C LEU A 76 -12.57 -5.92 -8.92
N HIS A 77 -13.01 -7.14 -8.60
CA HIS A 77 -14.38 -7.38 -8.12
C HIS A 77 -14.66 -6.67 -6.80
N PHE A 78 -13.73 -6.69 -5.84
CA PHE A 78 -13.89 -5.95 -4.59
C PHE A 78 -13.89 -4.43 -4.80
N MET A 79 -12.96 -3.91 -5.60
CA MET A 79 -12.90 -2.49 -5.94
C MET A 79 -14.17 -2.01 -6.66
N LYS A 80 -14.77 -2.84 -7.53
CA LYS A 80 -16.05 -2.52 -8.17
C LYS A 80 -17.18 -2.37 -7.16
N LYS A 81 -17.30 -3.29 -6.20
CA LYS A 81 -18.31 -3.22 -5.13
C LYS A 81 -18.13 -1.99 -4.26
N GLU A 82 -16.89 -1.67 -3.89
CA GLU A 82 -16.58 -0.46 -3.12
C GLU A 82 -16.95 0.81 -3.90
N ASN A 83 -16.60 0.89 -5.19
CA ASN A 83 -16.99 2.01 -6.04
C ASN A 83 -18.51 2.16 -6.18
N GLU A 84 -19.25 1.06 -6.31
CA GLU A 84 -20.71 1.08 -6.34
C GLU A 84 -21.30 1.59 -5.03
N PHE A 85 -20.75 1.17 -3.90
CA PHE A 85 -21.16 1.63 -2.58
C PHE A 85 -20.89 3.14 -2.41
N LEU A 86 -19.68 3.60 -2.74
CA LEU A 86 -19.31 5.02 -2.65
C LEU A 86 -20.16 5.89 -3.58
N LYS A 87 -20.51 5.41 -4.77
CA LYS A 87 -21.43 6.12 -5.68
C LYS A 87 -22.81 6.30 -5.07
N LYS A 88 -23.33 5.29 -4.37
CA LYS A 88 -24.62 5.39 -3.67
C LYS A 88 -24.57 6.43 -2.55
N GLN A 89 -23.55 6.37 -1.69
CA GLN A 89 -23.36 7.36 -0.63
C GLN A 89 -23.23 8.78 -1.18
N LEU A 90 -22.50 8.95 -2.28
CA LEU A 90 -22.34 10.25 -2.93
C LEU A 90 -23.67 10.79 -3.46
N GLU A 91 -24.53 9.93 -4.00
CA GLU A 91 -25.87 10.33 -4.46
C GLU A 91 -26.81 10.67 -3.30
N GLU A 92 -26.75 9.91 -2.20
CA GLU A 92 -27.47 10.21 -0.96
C GLU A 92 -27.08 11.58 -0.39
N PHE A 93 -25.77 11.86 -0.28
CA PHE A 93 -25.29 13.17 0.18
C PHE A 93 -25.64 14.31 -0.77
N LYS A 94 -25.71 14.07 -2.09
CA LYS A 94 -26.19 15.07 -3.04
C LYS A 94 -27.67 15.38 -2.81
N ALA A 95 -28.50 14.35 -2.66
CA ALA A 95 -29.92 14.51 -2.40
C ALA A 95 -30.17 15.25 -1.07
N GLU A 96 -29.41 14.90 -0.03
CA GLU A 96 -29.45 15.58 1.27
C GLU A 96 -29.02 17.06 1.16
N ASN A 97 -27.92 17.35 0.45
CA ASN A 97 -27.50 18.73 0.19
C ASN A 97 -28.56 19.53 -0.59
N GLU A 98 -29.21 18.91 -1.57
CA GLU A 98 -30.28 19.56 -2.33
C GLU A 98 -31.50 19.84 -1.45
N TYR A 99 -31.86 18.89 -0.58
CA TYR A 99 -32.92 19.06 0.41
C TYR A 99 -32.62 20.24 1.34
N TYR A 100 -31.40 20.33 1.88
CA TYR A 100 -31.00 21.46 2.72
C TYR A 100 -30.97 22.79 1.96
N LYS A 101 -30.55 22.80 0.69
CA LYS A 101 -30.64 24.03 -0.13
C LYS A 101 -32.08 24.52 -0.30
N LYS A 102 -33.04 23.61 -0.45
CA LYS A 102 -34.47 23.95 -0.61
C LYS A 102 -35.14 24.36 0.70
N THR A 103 -34.76 23.73 1.81
CA THR A 103 -35.42 23.93 3.12
C THR A 103 -34.70 24.94 4.01
N ALA A 104 -33.44 25.29 3.71
CA ALA A 104 -32.71 26.31 4.43
C ALA A 104 -33.43 27.65 4.30
N LYS A 105 -33.75 28.25 5.46
CA LYS A 105 -34.19 29.64 5.51
C LYS A 105 -33.03 30.51 5.00
N PRO A 106 -33.27 31.44 4.06
CA PRO A 106 -32.25 32.40 3.67
C PRO A 106 -31.72 33.09 4.92
N GLN A 107 -30.40 33.24 5.02
CA GLN A 107 -29.86 34.10 6.07
C GLN A 107 -30.44 35.50 5.88
N LYS A 108 -31.12 36.00 6.91
CA LYS A 108 -31.61 37.38 6.89
C LYS A 108 -30.39 38.28 6.81
N THR A 109 -30.31 39.10 5.76
CA THR A 109 -29.28 40.10 5.65
C THR A 109 -29.54 41.17 6.69
N ARG A 110 -28.59 41.33 7.62
CA ARG A 110 -28.59 42.47 8.56
C ARG A 110 -28.61 43.76 7.76
N ARG A 111 -29.41 44.73 8.21
CA ARG A 111 -29.58 46.04 7.60
C ARG A 111 -29.34 47.12 8.64
N LEU A 112 -28.86 48.28 8.20
CA LEU A 112 -28.66 49.42 9.08
C LEU A 112 -30.01 49.93 9.60
N CYS A 113 -30.21 49.90 10.91
CA CYS A 113 -31.36 50.52 11.54
C CYS A 113 -31.17 52.05 11.58
N GLY A 114 -32.15 52.80 11.07
CA GLY A 114 -32.08 54.26 11.05
C GLY A 114 -32.08 54.92 12.44
N PHE A 115 -32.55 54.21 13.48
CA PHE A 115 -32.70 54.72 14.85
C PHE A 115 -31.45 54.44 15.68
N CYS A 116 -31.18 53.16 16.00
CA CYS A 116 -30.02 52.75 16.80
C CYS A 116 -28.69 52.75 16.03
N LYS A 117 -28.72 52.97 14.70
CA LYS A 117 -27.53 53.04 13.83
C LYS A 117 -26.69 51.75 13.76
N GLU A 118 -27.24 50.61 14.16
CA GLU A 118 -26.58 49.31 14.08
C GLU A 118 -27.06 48.46 12.90
N TYR A 119 -26.20 47.54 12.42
CA TYR A 119 -26.57 46.53 11.42
C TYR A 119 -27.23 45.32 12.10
N VAL A 120 -28.54 45.20 11.93
CA VAL A 120 -29.43 44.31 12.70
C VAL A 120 -30.57 43.77 11.83
N ASP A 121 -31.37 42.85 12.36
CA ASP A 121 -32.45 42.18 11.60
C ASP A 121 -33.79 42.95 11.60
N HIS A 122 -33.90 44.02 12.39
CA HIS A 122 -35.07 44.90 12.42
C HIS A 122 -34.87 46.13 11.53
N ASP A 123 -35.94 46.88 11.25
CA ASP A 123 -35.87 48.17 10.55
C ASP A 123 -36.15 49.32 11.53
N PHE A 124 -36.10 50.56 11.04
CA PHE A 124 -36.41 51.74 11.84
C PHE A 124 -37.79 51.64 12.53
N ARG A 125 -38.81 51.10 11.84
CA ARG A 125 -40.19 51.01 12.35
C ARG A 125 -40.31 49.97 13.47
N ASN A 126 -39.54 48.90 13.38
CA ASN A 126 -39.52 47.80 14.35
C ASN A 126 -38.34 47.88 15.32
N CYS A 127 -37.68 49.03 15.43
CA CYS A 127 -36.57 49.22 16.35
C CYS A 127 -37.06 49.08 17.80
N PRO A 128 -36.52 48.12 18.60
CA PRO A 128 -36.91 47.92 19.98
C PRO A 128 -36.67 49.16 20.83
N GLU A 129 -35.51 49.82 20.66
CA GLU A 129 -35.16 51.04 21.36
C GLU A 129 -36.12 52.18 21.02
N ARG A 130 -36.47 52.36 19.74
CA ARG A 130 -37.46 53.37 19.32
C ARG A 130 -38.82 53.14 19.94
N ARG A 131 -39.26 51.88 19.99
CA ARG A 131 -40.54 51.50 20.60
C ARG A 131 -40.51 51.73 22.11
N ALA A 132 -39.41 51.39 22.78
CA ALA A 132 -39.23 51.65 24.20
C ALA A 132 -39.24 53.16 24.51
N SER A 133 -38.54 53.99 23.73
CA SER A 133 -38.53 55.45 23.89
C SER A 133 -39.92 56.08 23.66
N ALA A 134 -40.70 55.55 22.72
CA ALA A 134 -42.07 56.02 22.48
C ALA A 134 -43.08 55.58 23.56
N CYS A 135 -42.75 54.53 24.34
CA CYS A 135 -43.58 54.06 25.45
C CYS A 135 -43.17 54.66 26.81
N SER A 136 -42.06 55.39 26.88
CA SER A 136 -41.59 56.05 28.11
C SER A 136 -42.05 57.51 28.25
N GLU A 137 -42.83 58.04 27.31
CA GLU A 137 -43.38 59.41 27.37
C GLU A 137 -44.72 59.47 28.13
N GLU A 138 -44.86 58.84 29.30
CA GLU A 138 -45.90 59.17 30.28
C GLU A 138 -45.38 58.84 31.69
N ASP A 139 -44.54 59.69 32.26
CA ASP A 139 -44.56 60.03 33.70
C ASP A 139 -43.61 61.22 33.99
N ASP A 140 -43.94 62.41 33.47
CA ASP A 140 -43.48 63.64 34.16
C ASP A 140 -44.42 64.79 33.82
N GLY A 141 -45.41 65.01 34.68
CA GLY A 141 -46.48 65.98 34.42
C GLY A 141 -47.40 66.24 35.60
N SER A 142 -46.81 66.59 36.75
CA SER A 142 -47.36 67.45 37.82
C SER A 142 -48.68 67.05 38.52
N ILE A 143 -48.60 66.85 39.84
CA ILE A 143 -49.15 67.74 40.91
C ILE A 143 -48.26 67.61 42.14
#